data_AF-H0I2I6-F1
#
_entry.id   AF-H0I2I6-F1
#
_cell.length_a   1.000
_cell.length_b   1.000
_cell.length_c   1.000
_cell.angle_alpha   90.00
_cell.angle_beta   90.00
_cell.angle_gamma   90.00
#
_symmetry.space_group_name_H-M   'P 1'
#
loop_
_entity.id
_entity.type
_entity.pdbx_description
1 polymer ?
#
loop_
_entity_poly.entity_id
_entity_poly.type
_entity_poly.pdbx_seq_one_letter_code
_entity_poly.pdbx_strand_id
1 'polypeptide(L)' 'MTEIAKDSGLGRESLYKALKSGSKLRYDTVQRVLSALGVRLTIAPKAA' A
#
# COMPACT_ATOMS: atom_id res chain seq x y z
N MET A 1 11.86 -3.84 -1.10
CA MET A 1 10.68 -3.98 -2.00
C MET A 1 10.43 -5.41 -2.51
N THR A 2 11.44 -6.29 -2.64
CA THR A 2 11.20 -7.66 -3.15
C THR A 2 10.30 -8.50 -2.25
N GLU A 3 10.49 -8.39 -0.93
CA GLU A 3 9.68 -9.10 0.07
C GLU A 3 8.25 -8.57 0.13
N ILE A 4 8.07 -7.24 0.21
CA ILE A 4 6.73 -6.61 0.12
C ILE A 4 6.02 -6.99 -1.19
N ALA A 5 6.72 -7.01 -2.32
CA ALA A 5 6.15 -7.45 -3.60
C ALA A 5 5.65 -8.89 -3.56
N LYS A 6 6.44 -9.79 -2.97
CA LYS A 6 6.06 -11.19 -2.76
C LYS A 6 4.84 -11.31 -1.84
N ASP A 7 4.85 -10.62 -0.70
CA ASP A 7 3.85 -10.77 0.35
C ASP A 7 2.54 -10.03 0.03
N SER A 8 2.61 -8.93 -0.72
CA SER A 8 1.42 -8.21 -1.22
C SER A 8 0.85 -8.80 -2.51
N GLY A 9 1.55 -9.76 -3.15
CA GLY A 9 1.19 -10.30 -4.45
C GLY A 9 1.28 -9.28 -5.60
N LEU A 10 2.03 -8.20 -5.42
CA LEU A 10 2.20 -7.13 -6.41
C LEU A 10 3.56 -7.24 -7.08
N GLY A 11 3.62 -6.95 -8.39
CA GLY A 11 4.91 -6.81 -9.07
C GLY A 11 5.72 -5.64 -8.53
N ARG A 12 7.06 -5.78 -8.51
CA ARG A 12 7.98 -4.72 -8.04
C ARG A 12 7.74 -3.39 -8.77
N GLU A 13 7.53 -3.43 -10.08
CA GLU A 13 7.27 -2.23 -10.90
C GLU A 13 5.92 -1.58 -10.56
N SER A 14 4.88 -2.39 -10.36
CA SER A 14 3.56 -1.92 -9.92
C SER A 14 3.65 -1.23 -8.55
N LEU A 15 4.44 -1.79 -7.64
CA LEU A 15 4.72 -1.21 -6.32
C LEU A 15 5.43 0.15 -6.42
N TYR A 16 6.44 0.27 -7.29
CA TYR A 16 7.11 1.57 -7.53
C TYR A 16 6.17 2.62 -8.13
N LYS A 17 5.33 2.23 -9.10
CA LYS A 17 4.33 3.13 -9.70
C LYS A 17 3.26 3.54 -8.69
N ALA A 18 2.82 2.60 -7.85
CA ALA A 18 1.82 2.83 -6.83
C ALA A 18 2.36 3.67 -5.67
N LEU A 19 3.62 3.56 -5.25
CA LEU A 19 4.15 4.34 -4.14
C LEU A 19 4.77 5.69 -4.58
N LYS A 20 4.75 5.99 -5.88
CA LYS A 20 5.20 7.29 -6.39
C LYS A 20 4.24 8.41 -5.97
N SER A 21 4.81 9.56 -5.61
CA SER A 21 4.03 10.78 -5.33
C SER A 21 3.11 11.15 -6.50
N GLY A 22 1.88 11.54 -6.18
CA GLY A 22 0.85 11.90 -7.18
C GLY A 22 0.24 10.70 -7.92
N SER A 23 0.61 9.46 -7.59
CA SER A 23 -0.03 8.29 -8.18
C SER A 23 -1.46 8.11 -7.65
N LYS A 24 -2.34 7.60 -8.52
CA LYS A 24 -3.70 7.22 -8.13
C LYS A 24 -3.68 5.75 -7.71
N LEU A 25 -3.37 5.47 -6.44
CA LEU A 25 -3.51 4.12 -5.91
C LEU A 25 -4.99 3.76 -5.78
N ARG A 26 -5.30 2.51 -6.14
CA ARG A 26 -6.56 1.91 -5.73
C ARG A 26 -6.47 1.49 -4.26
N TYR A 27 -7.61 1.54 -3.57
CA TYR A 27 -7.69 1.14 -2.16
C TYR A 27 -7.19 -0.29 -1.91
N ASP A 28 -7.54 -1.25 -2.77
CA ASP A 28 -7.06 -2.65 -2.68
C ASP A 28 -5.52 -2.73 -2.68
N THR A 29 -4.84 -1.91 -3.48
CA THR A 29 -3.37 -1.85 -3.49
C THR A 29 -2.83 -1.34 -2.17
N VAL A 30 -3.45 -0.30 -1.60
CA VAL A 30 -3.06 0.23 -0.28
C VAL A 30 -3.24 -0.85 0.78
N GLN A 31 -4.38 -1.54 0.80
CA GLN A 31 -4.67 -2.58 1.79
C GLN A 31 -3.65 -3.74 1.73
N ARG A 32 -3.32 -4.23 0.54
CA ARG A 32 -2.32 -5.31 0.36
C ARG A 32 -0.93 -4.89 0.82
N VAL A 33 -0.52 -3.66 0.51
CA VAL A 33 0.78 -3.13 0.94
C VAL A 33 0.83 -2.98 2.45
N LEU A 34 -0.21 -2.42 3.08
CA LEU A 34 -0.29 -2.29 4.53
C LEU A 34 -0.26 -3.66 5.22
N SER A 35 -0.98 -4.65 4.68
CA SER A 35 -0.97 -6.02 5.18
C SER A 35 0.41 -6.67 5.07
N ALA A 36 1.11 -6.52 3.94
CA ALA A 36 2.46 -7.04 3.75
C ALA A 36 3.50 -6.37 4.66
N LEU A 37 3.24 -5.13 5.09
CA LEU A 37 4.05 -4.40 6.07
C LEU A 37 3.68 -4.72 7.52
N GLY A 38 2.67 -5.57 7.76
CA GLY A 38 2.22 -5.90 9.12
C GLY A 38 1.52 -4.75 9.85
N VAL A 39 1.03 -3.73 9.12
CA VAL A 39 0.37 -2.55 9.70
C VAL A 39 -1.15 -2.57 9.47
N ARG A 40 -1.89 -1.97 10.40
CA ARG A 40 -3.36 -1.88 10.36
C ARG A 40 -3.79 -0.44 10.05
N LEU A 41 -4.59 -0.27 8.99
CA LEU A 41 -5.27 0.99 8.73
C LEU A 41 -6.39 1.20 9.77
N THR A 42 -6.38 2.35 10.44
CA THR A 42 -7.43 2.75 11.39
C THR A 42 -7.99 4.10 10.96
N ILE A 43 -9.31 4.23 10.99
CA ILE A 43 -10.00 5.49 10.69
C ILE A 43 -10.31 6.16 12.02
N ALA A 44 -9.86 7.41 12.17
CA ALA A 44 -10.14 8.24 13.34
C ALA A 44 -10.93 9.49 12.91
N PRO A 45 -11.75 10.06 13.80
CA PRO A 45 -12.38 11.35 13.56
C PRO A 45 -11.31 12.41 13.28
N LYS A 46 -11.54 13.25 12.27
CA LYS A 46 -10.72 14.44 12.07
C LYS A 46 -11.03 15.40 13.22
N ALA A 47 -10.03 15.78 14.01
CA ALA A 47 -10.20 16.84 15.00
C ALA A 47 -10.66 18.13 14.30
N ALA A 48 -11.60 18.83 14.94
CA ALA A 48 -12.25 20.04 14.42
C ALA A 48 -11.24 21.16 14.13
#